data_AF-A0A2V9JDE8-F1
#
_entry.id   AF-A0A2V9JDE8-F1
#
_cell.length_a   1.000
_cell.length_b   1.000
_cell.length_c   1.000
_cell.angle_alpha   90.00
_cell.angle_beta   90.00
_cell.angle_gamma   90.00
#
_symmetry.space_group_name_H-M   'P 1'
#
loop_
_entity.id
_entity.type
_entity.pdbx_description
1 polymer ?
#
loop_
_entity_poly.entity_id
_entity_poly.type
_entity_poly.pdbx_seq_one_letter_code
_entity_poly.pdbx_strand_id
1 'polypeptide(L)'
;MRLSYRLIVWLIVGVTAISFLFARRQVKAEKLGLRNDLARRAEVLAEGLEEIVEPVLEKQPTETLQRLVEQFGNRERLYGVAIYSDRGKPLSVTARLAAQLSHDVPAVAQQAIAQNKSCQAYLKLGDKTLYVYALPLHRETEVVGALAVFHDTGYIEAQSSKIWRETFLRALAQVVFIVLLTLLIVRWTISRPIARTAEWMRKMRTGRESHREPPPDFPQGALFQPLTHEVTHLARSLHAARAAAEEEARLRADAESFWTAERLRIYVESKLRDTSLFVVSNREPYMHVRQGRSIEAVVPASGLVTAIEPILRACHGTWVAHGGGDADRETVDERDHLRVPPEDPQYTLRRVWLTKEEEEGYYFGFANEGLWPLCHIAHTRPIFRVSDWEQYQGAN
;
A
#
# COMPACT_ATOMS: atom_id res chain seq x y z
N MET A 1 -0.05 6.39 -4.09
CA MET A 1 -0.55 5.95 -5.41
C MET A 1 -1.44 6.99 -6.11
N ARG A 2 -2.41 7.64 -5.43
CA ARG A 2 -3.28 8.66 -6.07
C ARG A 2 -2.54 9.88 -6.63
N LEU A 3 -1.48 10.33 -5.96
CA LEU A 3 -0.67 11.48 -6.37
C LEU A 3 0.17 11.17 -7.63
N SER A 4 0.71 9.95 -7.71
CA SER A 4 1.45 9.41 -8.86
C SER A 4 0.59 9.37 -10.12
N TYR A 5 -0.65 8.91 -9.99
CA TYR A 5 -1.59 8.80 -11.11
C TYR A 5 -2.00 10.18 -11.65
N ARG A 6 -2.26 11.15 -10.76
CA ARG A 6 -2.57 12.53 -11.16
C ARG A 6 -1.42 13.18 -11.94
N LEU A 7 -0.18 12.95 -11.50
CA LEU A 7 1.02 13.46 -12.18
C LEU A 7 1.16 12.86 -13.59
N ILE A 8 0.94 11.55 -13.73
CA ILE A 8 0.96 10.87 -15.03
C ILE A 8 -0.12 11.43 -15.96
N VAL A 9 -1.36 11.60 -15.46
CA VAL A 9 -2.47 12.15 -16.25
C VAL A 9 -2.14 13.56 -16.74
N TRP A 10 -1.67 14.46 -15.87
CA TRP A 10 -1.30 15.81 -16.27
C TRP A 10 -0.14 15.84 -17.27
N LEU A 11 0.83 14.94 -17.11
CA LEU A 11 1.95 14.81 -18.05
C LEU A 11 1.49 14.31 -19.42
N ILE A 12 0.60 13.31 -19.47
CA ILE A 12 0.00 12.81 -20.71
C ILE A 12 -0.80 13.91 -21.41
N VAL A 13 -1.64 14.65 -20.65
CA VAL A 13 -2.43 15.77 -21.18
C VAL A 13 -1.49 16.85 -21.73
N GLY A 14 -0.43 17.20 -21.00
CA GLY A 14 0.55 18.20 -21.43
C GLY A 14 1.26 17.82 -22.73
N VAL A 15 1.80 16.60 -22.81
CA VAL A 15 2.49 16.10 -24.02
C VAL A 15 1.52 16.05 -25.21
N THR A 16 0.32 15.52 -25.01
CA THR A 16 -0.69 15.42 -26.06
C THR A 16 -1.10 16.80 -26.58
N ALA A 17 -1.31 17.77 -25.69
CA ALA A 17 -1.68 19.13 -26.05
C ALA A 17 -0.57 19.83 -26.84
N ILE A 18 0.69 19.69 -26.41
CA ILE A 18 1.85 20.27 -27.10
C ILE A 18 2.03 19.64 -28.49
N SER A 19 1.98 18.30 -28.59
CA SER A 19 2.08 17.61 -29.88
C SER A 19 0.95 17.99 -30.84
N PHE A 20 -0.27 18.13 -30.34
CA PHE A 20 -1.42 18.58 -31.13
C PHE A 20 -1.24 20.02 -31.62
N LEU A 21 -0.82 20.94 -30.75
CA LEU A 21 -0.60 22.34 -31.11
C LEU A 21 0.52 22.46 -32.16
N PHE A 22 1.61 21.71 -31.98
CA PHE A 22 2.72 21.66 -32.91
C PHE A 22 2.28 21.10 -34.27
N ALA A 23 1.56 19.97 -34.30
CA ALA A 23 1.03 19.39 -35.54
C ALA A 23 0.10 20.36 -36.26
N ARG A 24 -0.80 21.03 -35.53
CA ARG A 24 -1.71 22.02 -36.12
C ARG A 24 -0.94 23.20 -36.73
N ARG A 25 0.10 23.69 -36.04
CA ARG A 25 0.97 24.74 -36.59
C ARG A 25 1.75 24.27 -37.81
N GLN A 26 2.34 23.08 -37.75
CA GLN A 26 3.12 22.49 -38.83
C GLN A 26 2.26 22.29 -40.08
N VAL A 27 1.08 21.67 -39.96
CA VAL A 27 0.14 21.49 -41.08
C VAL A 27 -0.27 22.83 -41.67
N LYS A 28 -0.54 23.85 -40.83
CA LYS A 28 -0.91 25.18 -41.33
C LYS A 28 0.24 25.86 -42.08
N ALA A 29 1.46 25.77 -41.54
CA ALA A 29 2.65 26.35 -42.16
C ALA A 29 2.99 25.66 -43.49
N GLU A 30 2.95 24.33 -43.51
CA GLU A 30 3.26 23.51 -44.68
C GLU A 30 2.21 23.67 -45.78
N LYS A 31 0.91 23.69 -45.43
CA LYS A 31 -0.17 24.01 -46.40
C LYS A 31 -0.02 25.41 -47.00
N LEU A 32 0.33 26.41 -46.19
CA LEU A 32 0.55 27.77 -46.68
C LEU A 32 1.77 27.81 -47.62
N GLY A 33 2.86 27.15 -47.26
CA GLY A 33 4.06 27.03 -48.09
C GLY A 33 3.78 26.36 -49.43
N LEU A 34 3.08 25.21 -49.43
CA LEU A 34 2.71 24.49 -50.65
C LEU A 34 1.77 25.30 -51.56
N ARG A 35 0.83 26.07 -50.97
CA ARG A 35 -0.05 26.96 -51.75
C ARG A 35 0.72 28.11 -52.37
N ASN A 36 1.65 28.72 -51.65
CA ASN A 36 2.47 29.81 -52.17
C ASN A 36 3.45 29.32 -53.26
N ASP A 37 4.07 28.15 -53.06
CA ASP A 37 4.93 27.52 -54.08
C ASP A 37 4.13 27.18 -55.34
N LEU A 38 2.90 26.64 -55.16
CA LEU A 38 2.01 26.37 -56.29
C LEU A 38 1.61 27.65 -57.04
N ALA A 39 1.23 28.70 -56.31
CA ALA A 39 0.85 29.99 -56.90
C ALA A 39 2.00 30.58 -57.72
N ARG A 40 3.22 30.60 -57.16
CA ARG A 40 4.42 31.11 -57.84
C ARG A 40 4.79 30.27 -59.07
N ARG A 41 4.67 28.94 -58.99
CA ARG A 41 4.89 28.06 -60.14
C ARG A 41 3.85 28.27 -61.24
N ALA A 42 2.59 28.44 -60.87
CA ALA A 42 1.52 28.68 -61.83
C ALA A 42 1.71 30.03 -62.53
N GLU A 43 2.11 31.06 -61.80
CA GLU A 43 2.45 32.38 -62.33
C GLU A 43 3.61 32.30 -63.32
N VAL A 44 4.77 31.76 -62.93
CA VAL A 44 5.94 31.62 -63.81
C VAL A 44 5.64 30.78 -65.05
N LEU A 45 4.84 29.70 -64.91
CA LEU A 45 4.43 28.88 -66.05
C LEU A 45 3.47 29.60 -66.97
N ALA A 46 2.57 30.42 -66.43
CA ALA A 46 1.58 31.15 -67.22
C ALA A 46 2.25 32.33 -67.96
N GLU A 47 3.11 33.10 -67.30
CA GLU A 47 3.91 34.18 -67.93
C GLU A 47 4.84 33.63 -69.02
N GLY A 48 5.52 32.51 -68.75
CA GLY A 48 6.37 31.87 -69.76
C GLY A 48 5.59 31.27 -70.94
N LEU A 49 4.30 30.94 -70.74
CA LEU A 49 3.42 30.48 -71.83
C LEU A 49 2.81 31.66 -72.59
N GLU A 50 2.48 32.76 -71.93
CA GLU A 50 2.01 34.01 -72.52
C GLU A 50 2.99 34.50 -73.58
N GLU A 51 4.28 34.59 -73.25
CA GLU A 51 5.35 35.03 -74.17
C GLU A 51 5.46 34.15 -75.44
N ILE A 52 5.06 32.87 -75.35
CA ILE A 52 5.08 31.92 -76.48
C ILE A 52 3.75 31.95 -77.25
N VAL A 53 2.63 32.19 -76.56
CA VAL A 53 1.27 32.09 -77.11
C VAL A 53 0.87 33.35 -77.86
N GLU A 54 1.21 34.55 -77.37
CA GLU A 54 0.81 35.81 -78.00
C GLU A 54 1.24 35.93 -79.48
N PRO A 55 2.50 35.65 -79.87
CA PRO A 55 2.92 35.74 -81.27
C PRO A 55 2.23 34.72 -82.20
N VAL A 56 1.78 33.60 -81.62
CA VAL A 56 1.07 32.54 -82.36
C VAL A 56 -0.42 32.89 -82.50
N LEU A 57 -0.99 33.55 -81.49
CA LEU A 57 -2.37 34.03 -81.49
C LEU A 57 -2.59 35.15 -82.51
N GLU A 58 -1.57 35.95 -82.81
CA GLU A 58 -1.59 36.94 -83.90
C GLU A 58 -1.78 36.32 -85.29
N LYS A 59 -1.17 35.15 -85.53
CA LYS A 59 -1.16 34.48 -86.84
C LYS A 59 -2.35 33.54 -87.09
N GLN A 60 -3.24 33.37 -86.10
CA GLN A 60 -4.43 32.50 -86.11
C GLN A 60 -4.31 31.00 -86.49
N PRO A 61 -3.19 30.24 -86.29
CA PRO A 61 -3.21 28.81 -86.57
C PRO A 61 -3.70 28.04 -85.32
N THR A 62 -4.98 27.67 -85.28
CA THR A 62 -5.60 26.94 -84.15
C THR A 62 -4.92 25.59 -83.87
N GLU A 63 -4.43 24.89 -84.90
CA GLU A 63 -3.68 23.65 -84.72
C GLU A 63 -2.34 23.83 -84.00
N THR A 64 -1.64 24.94 -84.26
CA THR A 64 -0.35 25.23 -83.62
C THR A 64 -0.55 25.55 -82.14
N LEU A 65 -1.60 26.31 -81.79
CA LEU A 65 -1.97 26.59 -80.40
C LEU A 65 -2.32 25.30 -79.64
N GLN A 66 -3.06 24.38 -80.27
CA GLN A 66 -3.40 23.09 -79.65
C GLN A 66 -2.16 22.24 -79.41
N ARG A 67 -1.21 22.15 -80.36
CA ARG A 67 0.04 21.40 -80.19
C ARG A 67 0.92 21.99 -79.08
N LEU A 68 1.03 23.32 -79.01
CA LEU A 68 1.77 24.01 -77.95
C LEU A 68 1.18 23.67 -76.58
N VAL A 69 -0.12 23.91 -76.39
CA VAL A 69 -0.83 23.65 -75.13
C VAL A 69 -0.71 22.18 -74.69
N GLU A 70 -0.81 21.22 -75.62
CA GLU A 70 -0.70 19.79 -75.31
C GLU A 70 0.74 19.39 -74.90
N GLN A 71 1.77 20.02 -75.46
CA GLN A 71 3.17 19.77 -75.07
C GLN A 71 3.44 20.15 -73.61
N PHE A 72 2.77 21.18 -73.11
CA PHE A 72 2.90 21.59 -71.70
C PHE A 72 1.97 20.81 -70.77
N GLY A 73 0.83 20.33 -71.26
CA GLY A 73 -0.17 19.55 -70.51
C GLY A 73 0.34 18.26 -69.85
N ASN A 74 1.49 17.74 -70.26
CA ASN A 74 2.02 16.46 -69.81
C ASN A 74 3.08 16.55 -68.69
N ARG A 75 3.19 17.70 -68.00
CA ARG A 75 4.16 17.91 -66.90
C ARG A 75 3.60 17.54 -65.54
N GLU A 76 4.50 17.20 -64.61
CA GLU A 76 4.14 16.74 -63.26
C GLU A 76 3.30 17.79 -62.51
N ARG A 77 2.11 17.38 -62.01
CA ARG A 77 1.14 18.20 -61.22
C ARG A 77 0.37 19.29 -61.98
N LEU A 78 0.64 19.48 -63.26
CA LEU A 78 -0.21 20.28 -64.13
C LEU A 78 -1.42 19.43 -64.55
N TYR A 79 -2.62 19.96 -64.33
CA TYR A 79 -3.86 19.31 -64.72
C TYR A 79 -4.20 19.58 -66.19
N GLY A 80 -3.90 20.79 -66.65
CA GLY A 80 -4.10 21.21 -68.03
C GLY A 80 -3.94 22.70 -68.23
N VAL A 81 -4.03 23.13 -69.48
CA VAL A 81 -3.99 24.53 -69.90
C VAL A 81 -5.12 24.78 -70.88
N ALA A 82 -5.73 25.95 -70.82
CA ALA A 82 -6.79 26.38 -71.72
C ALA A 82 -6.55 27.82 -72.17
N ILE A 83 -6.77 28.08 -73.46
CA ILE A 83 -6.77 29.42 -74.05
C ILE A 83 -8.21 29.75 -74.43
N TYR A 84 -8.71 30.88 -73.96
CA TYR A 84 -10.05 31.39 -74.25
C TYR A 84 -9.97 32.64 -75.11
N SER A 85 -10.95 32.84 -75.98
CA SER A 85 -11.12 34.09 -76.72
C SER A 85 -11.69 35.20 -75.81
N ASP A 86 -11.66 36.45 -76.29
CA ASP A 86 -12.33 37.63 -75.74
C ASP A 86 -13.79 37.39 -75.31
N ARG A 87 -14.55 36.60 -76.08
CA ARG A 87 -15.94 36.20 -75.82
C ARG A 87 -16.08 34.98 -74.90
N GLY A 88 -14.97 34.48 -74.39
CA GLY A 88 -14.95 33.29 -73.56
C GLY A 88 -15.22 31.99 -74.32
N LYS A 89 -14.82 31.88 -75.58
CA LYS A 89 -14.87 30.57 -76.26
C LYS A 89 -13.51 29.88 -76.11
N PRO A 90 -13.43 28.60 -75.69
CA PRO A 90 -12.16 27.89 -75.65
C PRO A 90 -11.60 27.77 -77.09
N LEU A 91 -10.40 28.32 -77.31
CA LEU A 91 -9.65 28.25 -78.57
C LEU A 91 -8.78 26.99 -78.62
N SER A 92 -8.15 26.64 -77.51
CA SER A 92 -7.40 25.40 -77.34
C SER A 92 -7.42 24.95 -75.88
N VAL A 93 -7.54 23.64 -75.66
CA VAL A 93 -7.64 23.06 -74.31
C VAL A 93 -6.93 21.71 -74.32
N THR A 94 -6.10 21.45 -73.32
CA THR A 94 -5.46 20.13 -73.16
C THR A 94 -6.50 19.02 -73.03
N ALA A 95 -6.24 17.84 -73.61
CA ALA A 95 -7.23 16.74 -73.70
C ALA A 95 -7.82 16.32 -72.34
N ARG A 96 -6.98 16.25 -71.31
CA ARG A 96 -7.38 15.86 -69.94
C ARG A 96 -8.38 16.84 -69.31
N LEU A 97 -8.17 18.13 -69.57
CA LEU A 97 -9.01 19.20 -69.06
C LEU A 97 -10.32 19.30 -69.85
N ALA A 98 -10.25 19.16 -71.17
CA ALA A 98 -11.42 19.21 -72.07
C ALA A 98 -12.45 18.12 -71.75
N ALA A 99 -12.01 16.94 -71.26
CA ALA A 99 -12.90 15.84 -70.90
C ALA A 99 -13.78 16.13 -69.66
N GLN A 100 -13.42 17.12 -68.84
CA GLN A 100 -14.11 17.41 -67.57
C GLN A 100 -14.61 18.85 -67.43
N LEU A 101 -14.11 19.79 -68.24
CA LEU A 101 -14.69 21.13 -68.30
C LEU A 101 -15.98 21.09 -69.13
N SER A 102 -17.09 21.47 -68.49
CA SER A 102 -18.26 21.99 -69.20
C SER A 102 -17.79 23.18 -70.06
N HIS A 103 -18.37 23.40 -71.23
CA HIS A 103 -17.89 24.38 -72.24
C HIS A 103 -17.86 25.87 -71.79
N ASP A 104 -18.08 26.14 -70.50
CA ASP A 104 -18.11 27.45 -69.89
C ASP A 104 -16.73 27.89 -69.41
N VAL A 105 -16.43 29.17 -69.60
CA VAL A 105 -15.19 29.77 -69.10
C VAL A 105 -15.23 29.86 -67.58
N PRO A 106 -14.15 29.46 -66.89
CA PRO A 106 -14.01 29.72 -65.47
C PRO A 106 -14.16 31.23 -65.21
N ALA A 107 -14.93 31.61 -64.19
CA ALA A 107 -15.13 33.01 -63.81
C ALA A 107 -13.80 33.78 -63.64
N VAL A 108 -12.74 33.08 -63.23
CA VAL A 108 -11.36 33.61 -63.08
C VAL A 108 -10.78 34.09 -64.41
N ALA A 109 -10.99 33.35 -65.50
CA ALA A 109 -10.49 33.75 -66.81
C ALA A 109 -11.32 34.91 -67.40
N GLN A 110 -12.63 34.96 -67.15
CA GLN A 110 -13.45 36.13 -67.51
C GLN A 110 -13.03 37.38 -66.73
N GLN A 111 -12.74 37.24 -65.43
CA GLN A 111 -12.24 38.33 -64.60
C GLN A 111 -10.88 38.83 -65.09
N ALA A 112 -10.00 37.93 -65.52
CA ALA A 112 -8.69 38.31 -66.06
C ALA A 112 -8.82 39.16 -67.34
N ILE A 113 -9.72 38.77 -68.25
CA ILE A 113 -10.03 39.53 -69.47
C ILE A 113 -10.63 40.90 -69.10
N ALA A 114 -11.66 40.93 -68.25
CA ALA A 114 -12.40 42.14 -67.94
C ALA A 114 -11.58 43.18 -67.15
N GLN A 115 -10.69 42.73 -66.27
CA GLN A 115 -9.87 43.61 -65.43
C GLN A 115 -8.49 43.90 -66.02
N ASN A 116 -8.13 43.25 -67.14
CA ASN A 116 -6.80 43.28 -67.73
C ASN A 116 -5.69 43.00 -66.69
N LYS A 117 -5.91 42.00 -65.83
CA LYS A 117 -5.00 41.63 -64.74
C LYS A 117 -5.02 40.12 -64.49
N SER A 118 -3.91 39.59 -63.99
CA SER A 118 -3.85 38.20 -63.57
C SER A 118 -4.85 37.91 -62.44
N CYS A 119 -5.56 36.79 -62.54
CA CYS A 119 -6.55 36.36 -61.56
C CYS A 119 -6.28 34.92 -61.13
N GLN A 120 -6.60 34.60 -59.87
CA GLN A 120 -6.41 33.27 -59.32
C GLN A 120 -7.63 32.81 -58.52
N ALA A 121 -7.98 31.54 -58.61
CA ALA A 121 -8.94 30.92 -57.70
C ALA A 121 -8.77 29.41 -57.58
N TYR A 122 -9.49 28.83 -56.62
CA TYR A 122 -9.63 27.39 -56.48
C TYR A 122 -10.98 26.97 -57.06
N LEU A 123 -10.97 26.04 -58.02
CA LEU A 123 -12.15 25.50 -58.67
C LEU A 123 -12.31 24.03 -58.26
N LYS A 124 -13.54 23.62 -57.91
CA LYS A 124 -13.85 22.21 -57.70
C LYS A 124 -14.37 21.61 -59.00
N LEU A 125 -13.65 20.64 -59.56
CA LEU A 125 -14.00 19.94 -60.79
C LEU A 125 -14.20 18.44 -60.45
N GLY A 126 -15.46 18.02 -60.30
CA GLY A 126 -15.81 16.71 -59.76
C GLY A 126 -15.29 16.51 -58.33
N ASP A 127 -14.50 15.46 -58.12
CA ASP A 127 -13.87 15.14 -56.83
C ASP A 127 -12.52 15.82 -56.60
N LYS A 128 -12.03 16.60 -57.57
CA LYS A 128 -10.74 17.29 -57.47
C LYS A 128 -10.91 18.78 -57.22
N THR A 129 -10.02 19.30 -56.39
CA THR A 129 -9.84 20.74 -56.23
C THR A 129 -8.65 21.17 -57.08
N LEU A 130 -8.88 22.06 -58.03
CA LEU A 130 -7.88 22.60 -58.94
C LEU A 130 -7.56 24.05 -58.56
N TYR A 131 -6.29 24.41 -58.65
CA TYR A 131 -5.86 25.80 -58.60
C TYR A 131 -5.76 26.33 -60.03
N VAL A 132 -6.41 27.47 -60.28
CA VAL A 132 -6.48 28.11 -61.59
C VAL A 132 -5.81 29.47 -61.49
N TYR A 133 -4.84 29.71 -62.37
CA TYR A 133 -4.21 31.01 -62.58
C TYR A 133 -4.49 31.44 -64.02
N ALA A 134 -5.09 32.61 -64.21
CA ALA A 134 -5.48 33.12 -65.51
C ALA A 134 -4.81 34.47 -65.80
N LEU A 135 -4.26 34.60 -67.00
CA LEU A 135 -3.64 35.81 -67.54
C LEU A 135 -4.44 36.32 -68.75
N PRO A 136 -4.68 37.63 -68.88
CA PRO A 136 -5.17 38.19 -70.13
C PRO A 136 -4.09 38.00 -71.22
N LEU A 137 -4.51 37.76 -72.45
CA LEU A 137 -3.62 37.71 -73.62
C LEU A 137 -3.82 38.96 -74.46
N HIS A 138 -2.73 39.58 -74.89
CA HIS A 138 -2.78 40.81 -75.66
C HIS A 138 -2.44 40.59 -77.13
N ARG A 139 -2.97 41.48 -77.96
CA ARG A 139 -2.51 41.73 -79.32
C ARG A 139 -2.18 43.20 -79.40
N GLU A 140 -0.89 43.52 -79.49
CA GLU A 140 -0.31 44.86 -79.33
C GLU A 140 -0.67 45.53 -77.99
N THR A 141 -1.93 45.96 -77.83
CA THR A 141 -2.46 46.61 -76.61
C THR A 141 -3.89 46.19 -76.27
N GLU A 142 -4.59 45.46 -77.15
CA GLU A 142 -5.96 45.01 -76.91
C GLU A 142 -5.98 43.61 -76.29
N VAL A 143 -6.86 43.41 -75.31
CA VAL A 143 -7.07 42.08 -74.70
C VAL A 143 -7.91 41.22 -75.66
N VAL A 144 -7.31 40.18 -76.22
CA VAL A 144 -7.93 39.30 -77.22
C VAL A 144 -8.38 37.96 -76.64
N GLY A 145 -8.07 37.68 -75.37
CA GLY A 145 -8.43 36.44 -74.70
C GLY A 145 -7.79 36.28 -73.33
N ALA A 146 -7.80 35.05 -72.81
CA ALA A 146 -7.07 34.69 -71.60
C ALA A 146 -6.47 33.29 -71.68
N LEU A 147 -5.28 33.16 -71.10
CA LEU A 147 -4.60 31.89 -70.84
C LEU A 147 -4.90 31.46 -69.41
N ALA A 148 -5.41 30.25 -69.20
CA ALA A 148 -5.67 29.69 -67.89
C ALA A 148 -4.89 28.38 -67.68
N VAL A 149 -4.13 28.34 -66.59
CA VAL A 149 -3.30 27.19 -66.19
C VAL A 149 -3.94 26.53 -64.96
N PHE A 150 -4.17 25.21 -65.05
CA PHE A 150 -4.86 24.43 -64.02
C PHE A 150 -3.89 23.45 -63.37
N HIS A 151 -3.79 23.50 -62.04
CA HIS A 151 -2.96 22.57 -61.25
C HIS A 151 -3.80 21.73 -60.28
N ASP A 152 -3.42 20.47 -60.08
CA ASP A 152 -4.08 19.58 -59.11
C ASP A 152 -3.62 19.92 -57.68
N THR A 153 -4.55 20.28 -56.80
CA THR A 153 -4.24 20.59 -55.38
C THR A 153 -4.53 19.44 -54.43
N GLY A 154 -5.02 18.29 -54.92
CA GLY A 154 -5.37 17.14 -54.08
C GLY A 154 -4.21 16.63 -53.22
N TYR A 155 -2.97 16.82 -53.66
CA TYR A 155 -1.77 16.46 -52.89
C TYR A 155 -1.61 17.32 -51.62
N ILE A 156 -2.02 18.60 -51.66
CA ILE A 156 -1.93 19.52 -50.51
C ILE A 156 -2.84 19.05 -49.37
N GLU A 157 -3.97 18.44 -49.72
CA GLU A 157 -4.90 17.85 -48.75
C GLU A 157 -4.45 16.47 -48.27
N ALA A 158 -4.00 15.60 -49.19
CA ALA A 158 -3.52 14.25 -48.86
C ALA A 158 -2.30 14.25 -47.92
N GLN A 159 -1.37 15.20 -48.09
CA GLN A 159 -0.17 15.32 -47.26
C GLN A 159 -0.50 15.63 -45.79
N SER A 160 -1.64 16.30 -45.53
CA SER A 160 -2.12 16.59 -44.18
C SER A 160 -2.35 15.31 -43.37
N SER A 161 -2.88 14.25 -43.98
CA SER A 161 -3.20 12.99 -43.30
C SER A 161 -1.93 12.25 -42.84
N LYS A 162 -0.87 12.29 -43.66
CA LYS A 162 0.43 11.69 -43.32
C LYS A 162 1.04 12.34 -42.08
N ILE A 163 1.05 13.67 -42.03
CA ILE A 163 1.57 14.44 -40.88
C ILE A 163 0.78 14.12 -39.60
N TRP A 164 -0.55 14.02 -39.71
CA TRP A 164 -1.40 13.62 -38.57
C TRP A 164 -1.04 12.22 -38.05
N ARG A 165 -0.90 11.23 -38.95
CA ARG A 165 -0.57 9.86 -38.55
C ARG A 165 0.81 9.75 -37.91
N GLU A 166 1.82 10.41 -38.48
CA GLU A 166 3.18 10.43 -37.91
C GLU A 166 3.23 11.14 -36.56
N THR A 167 2.54 12.27 -36.42
CA THR A 167 2.49 13.00 -35.15
C THR A 167 1.80 12.17 -34.07
N PHE A 168 0.69 11.51 -34.42
CA PHE A 168 -0.03 10.64 -33.50
C PHE A 168 0.84 9.47 -33.02
N LEU A 169 1.52 8.77 -33.93
CA LEU A 169 2.41 7.66 -33.59
C LEU A 169 3.56 8.10 -32.68
N ARG A 170 4.17 9.27 -32.96
CA ARG A 170 5.23 9.83 -32.10
C ARG A 170 4.71 10.18 -30.70
N ALA A 171 3.56 10.86 -30.61
CA ALA A 171 2.95 11.21 -29.33
C ALA A 171 2.60 9.96 -28.51
N LEU A 172 2.03 8.93 -29.16
CA LEU A 172 1.72 7.65 -28.54
C LEU A 172 2.98 6.97 -27.98
N ALA A 173 4.05 6.89 -28.77
CA ALA A 173 5.32 6.32 -28.34
C ALA A 173 5.89 7.06 -27.12
N GLN A 174 5.79 8.40 -27.11
CA GLN A 174 6.27 9.24 -26.01
C GLN A 174 5.45 9.03 -24.73
N VAL A 175 4.12 8.89 -24.84
CA VAL A 175 3.24 8.54 -23.72
C VAL A 175 3.58 7.17 -23.16
N VAL A 176 3.73 6.15 -24.01
CA VAL A 176 4.11 4.79 -23.58
C VAL A 176 5.45 4.79 -22.85
N PHE A 177 6.44 5.51 -23.38
CA PHE A 177 7.75 5.65 -22.76
C PHE A 177 7.68 6.31 -21.37
N ILE A 178 6.93 7.41 -21.25
CA ILE A 178 6.72 8.11 -19.97
C ILE A 178 6.05 7.19 -18.94
N VAL A 179 5.01 6.44 -19.35
CA VAL A 179 4.31 5.50 -18.47
C VAL A 179 5.25 4.38 -18.01
N LEU A 180 6.03 3.79 -18.92
CA LEU A 180 7.02 2.77 -18.57
C LEU A 180 8.08 3.31 -17.61
N LEU A 181 8.61 4.50 -17.88
CA LEU A 181 9.62 5.13 -17.02
C LEU A 181 9.06 5.43 -15.63
N THR A 182 7.83 5.96 -15.54
CA THR A 182 7.19 6.20 -14.24
C THR A 182 6.90 4.92 -13.49
N LEU A 183 6.44 3.85 -14.16
CA LEU A 183 6.27 2.53 -13.54
C LEU A 183 7.60 1.98 -13.03
N LEU A 184 8.69 2.14 -13.78
CA LEU A 184 10.03 1.71 -13.40
C LEU A 184 10.54 2.48 -12.18
N ILE A 185 10.40 3.81 -12.18
CA ILE A 185 10.75 4.68 -11.03
C ILE A 185 9.93 4.29 -9.80
N VAL A 186 8.61 4.13 -9.92
CA VAL A 186 7.77 3.70 -8.78
C VAL A 186 8.19 2.32 -8.26
N ARG A 187 8.49 1.38 -9.16
CA ARG A 187 8.93 0.03 -8.80
C ARG A 187 10.31 0.03 -8.11
N TRP A 188 11.26 0.84 -8.55
CA TRP A 188 12.60 0.90 -7.96
C TRP A 188 12.68 1.80 -6.73
N THR A 189 12.09 2.99 -6.76
CA THR A 189 12.19 4.00 -5.69
C THR A 189 11.26 3.70 -4.52
N ILE A 190 10.06 3.15 -4.75
CA ILE A 190 9.07 2.95 -3.67
C ILE A 190 8.95 1.48 -3.28
N SER A 191 8.85 0.57 -4.25
CA SER A 191 8.50 -0.83 -3.93
C SER A 191 9.65 -1.60 -3.28
N ARG A 192 10.89 -1.42 -3.75
CA ARG A 192 12.07 -2.09 -3.18
C ARG A 192 12.34 -1.69 -1.72
N PRO A 193 12.35 -0.39 -1.35
CA PRO A 193 12.59 -0.01 0.04
C PRO A 193 11.48 -0.48 0.98
N ILE A 194 10.21 -0.33 0.60
CA ILE A 194 9.08 -0.77 1.44
C ILE A 194 9.15 -2.28 1.71
N ALA A 195 9.47 -3.10 0.69
CA ALA A 195 9.64 -4.53 0.87
C ALA A 195 10.75 -4.86 1.88
N ARG A 196 11.91 -4.18 1.79
CA ARG A 196 13.02 -4.35 2.74
C ARG A 196 12.62 -3.93 4.16
N THR A 197 11.93 -2.80 4.31
CA THR A 197 11.47 -2.33 5.63
C THR A 197 10.44 -3.29 6.25
N ALA A 198 9.54 -3.85 5.42
CA ALA A 198 8.55 -4.82 5.86
C ALA A 198 9.19 -6.15 6.27
N GLU A 199 10.19 -6.63 5.53
CA GLU A 199 10.98 -7.81 5.91
C GLU A 199 11.74 -7.59 7.21
N TRP A 200 12.36 -6.43 7.38
CA TRP A 200 13.05 -6.05 8.62
C TRP A 200 12.09 -6.01 9.83
N MET A 201 10.94 -5.34 9.70
CA MET A 201 9.89 -5.37 10.73
C MET A 201 9.38 -6.80 11.02
N ARG A 202 9.25 -7.65 9.99
CA ARG A 202 8.85 -9.04 10.16
C ARG A 202 9.91 -9.83 10.92
N LYS A 203 11.19 -9.65 10.62
CA LYS A 203 12.32 -10.26 11.33
C LYS A 203 12.35 -9.83 12.81
N MET A 204 12.19 -8.52 13.08
CA MET A 204 12.05 -7.99 14.44
C MET A 204 10.89 -8.63 15.21
N ARG A 205 9.70 -8.72 14.59
CA ARG A 205 8.54 -9.36 15.22
C ARG A 205 8.77 -10.84 15.54
N THR A 206 9.53 -11.54 14.71
CA THR A 206 9.83 -12.97 14.91
C THR A 206 10.99 -13.24 15.85
N GLY A 207 11.65 -12.20 16.41
CA GLY A 207 12.79 -12.37 17.32
C GLY A 207 14.02 -13.01 16.68
N ARG A 208 14.13 -12.97 15.35
CA ARG A 208 15.24 -13.58 14.58
C ARG A 208 16.41 -12.62 14.33
N GLU A 209 16.47 -11.49 15.04
CA GLU A 209 17.57 -10.55 14.88
C GLU A 209 18.80 -10.99 15.66
N SER A 210 19.87 -11.30 14.94
CA SER A 210 21.23 -11.27 15.47
C SER A 210 21.62 -9.81 15.71
N HIS A 211 22.10 -9.47 16.91
CA HIS A 211 22.53 -8.15 17.42
C HIS A 211 23.55 -7.34 16.58
N ARG A 212 23.74 -7.61 15.29
CA ARG A 212 24.80 -7.05 14.43
C ARG A 212 24.36 -6.46 13.10
N GLU A 213 23.09 -6.57 12.70
CA GLU A 213 22.67 -5.94 11.43
C GLU A 213 22.31 -4.46 11.66
N PRO A 214 23.02 -3.50 11.03
CA PRO A 214 22.61 -2.11 11.07
C PRO A 214 21.22 -1.95 10.41
N PRO A 215 20.42 -0.95 10.83
CA PRO A 215 19.14 -0.69 10.21
C PRO A 215 19.31 -0.52 8.70
N PRO A 216 18.38 -1.05 7.87
CA PRO A 216 18.49 -0.95 6.43
C PRO A 216 18.57 0.52 6.00
N ASP A 217 19.38 0.80 4.97
CA ASP A 217 19.46 2.14 4.37
C ASP A 217 18.06 2.56 3.89
N PHE A 218 17.40 3.40 4.69
CA PHE A 218 16.11 3.95 4.38
C PHE A 218 16.25 4.96 3.24
N PRO A 219 15.28 5.05 2.32
CA PRO A 219 15.36 5.98 1.21
C PRO A 219 15.47 7.41 1.76
N GLN A 220 16.61 8.06 1.52
CA GLN A 220 16.96 9.41 2.03
C GLN A 220 16.20 10.54 1.31
N GLY A 221 14.89 10.37 1.08
CA GLY A 221 14.02 11.40 0.55
C GLY A 221 13.33 12.17 1.68
N ALA A 222 13.24 13.50 1.56
CA ALA A 222 12.54 14.37 2.51
C ALA A 222 11.10 13.90 2.84
N LEU A 223 10.47 13.16 1.92
CA LEU A 223 9.11 12.63 2.06
C LEU A 223 8.98 11.48 3.07
N PHE A 224 10.06 10.72 3.32
CA PHE A 224 10.03 9.54 4.21
C PHE A 224 10.72 9.78 5.56
N GLN A 225 11.46 10.88 5.71
CA GLN A 225 12.17 11.24 6.95
C GLN A 225 11.32 11.11 8.24
N PRO A 226 10.07 11.62 8.30
CA PRO A 226 9.24 11.47 9.50
C PRO A 226 8.90 10.00 9.80
N LEU A 227 8.59 9.22 8.77
CA LEU A 227 8.28 7.79 8.89
C LEU A 227 9.52 7.01 9.37
N THR A 228 10.68 7.34 8.81
CA THR A 228 11.95 6.72 9.21
C THR A 228 12.27 7.00 10.68
N HIS A 229 12.05 8.24 11.12
CA HIS A 229 12.26 8.63 12.52
C HIS A 229 11.35 7.84 13.46
N GLU A 230 10.06 7.78 13.17
CA GLU A 230 9.07 7.04 13.96
C GLU A 230 9.36 5.52 14.00
N VAL A 231 9.68 4.93 12.85
CA VAL A 231 10.01 3.49 12.76
C VAL A 231 11.28 3.17 13.55
N THR A 232 12.28 4.04 13.50
CA THR A 232 13.53 3.88 14.26
C THR A 232 13.29 4.05 15.76
N HIS A 233 12.46 5.02 16.15
CA HIS A 233 12.06 5.24 17.54
C HIS A 233 11.29 4.03 18.10
N LEU A 234 10.33 3.50 17.34
CA LEU A 234 9.55 2.32 17.70
C LEU A 234 10.42 1.06 17.81
N ALA A 235 11.41 0.91 16.94
CA ALA A 235 12.36 -0.20 17.04
C ALA A 235 13.23 -0.11 18.30
N ARG A 236 13.73 1.09 18.63
CA ARG A 236 14.48 1.32 19.87
C ARG A 236 13.63 1.08 21.11
N SER A 237 12.39 1.57 21.13
CA SER A 237 11.49 1.38 22.27
C SER A 237 11.09 -0.09 22.44
N LEU A 238 10.83 -0.82 21.35
CA LEU A 238 10.54 -2.25 21.40
C LEU A 238 11.74 -3.06 21.89
N HIS A 239 12.96 -2.71 21.44
CA HIS A 239 14.18 -3.38 21.89
C HIS A 239 14.44 -3.11 23.39
N ALA A 240 14.27 -1.87 23.84
CA ALA A 240 14.39 -1.50 25.24
C ALA A 240 13.34 -2.19 26.13
N ALA A 241 12.08 -2.23 25.68
CA ALA A 241 11.00 -2.92 26.40
C ALA A 241 11.25 -4.43 26.50
N ARG A 242 11.79 -5.06 25.44
CA ARG A 242 12.10 -6.49 25.45
C ARG A 242 13.29 -6.81 26.34
N ALA A 243 14.37 -6.01 26.29
CA ALA A 243 15.51 -6.17 27.18
C ALA A 243 15.10 -5.99 28.65
N ALA A 244 14.22 -5.02 28.95
CA ALA A 244 13.66 -4.84 30.29
C ALA A 244 12.78 -6.02 30.72
N ALA A 245 11.96 -6.57 29.83
CA ALA A 245 11.12 -7.73 30.11
C ALA A 245 11.93 -9.03 30.30
N GLU A 246 13.00 -9.23 29.52
CA GLU A 246 13.93 -10.36 29.67
C GLU A 246 14.72 -10.25 30.99
N GLU A 247 15.14 -9.05 31.38
CA GLU A 247 15.78 -8.81 32.68
C GLU A 247 14.80 -9.04 33.84
N GLU A 248 13.56 -8.56 33.74
CA GLU A 248 12.52 -8.82 34.74
C GLU A 248 12.19 -10.32 34.84
N ALA A 249 12.11 -11.03 33.71
CA ALA A 249 11.90 -12.46 33.68
C ALA A 249 13.08 -13.23 34.30
N ARG A 250 14.33 -12.79 34.04
CA ARG A 250 15.52 -13.37 34.66
C ARG A 250 15.54 -13.13 36.17
N LEU A 251 15.25 -11.91 36.61
CA LEU A 251 15.16 -11.57 38.03
C LEU A 251 14.04 -12.36 38.74
N ARG A 252 12.91 -12.60 38.07
CA ARG A 252 11.84 -13.48 38.59
C ARG A 252 12.27 -14.95 38.65
N ALA A 253 13.00 -15.45 37.65
CA ALA A 253 13.50 -16.82 37.61
C ALA A 253 14.59 -17.07 38.65
N ASP A 254 15.54 -16.14 38.85
CA ASP A 254 16.54 -16.25 39.92
C ASP A 254 15.90 -16.12 41.31
N ALA A 255 14.86 -15.27 41.43
CA ALA A 255 14.08 -15.13 42.65
C ALA A 255 13.27 -16.39 42.99
N GLU A 256 12.82 -17.20 42.02
CA GLU A 256 12.10 -18.47 42.28
C GLU A 256 12.87 -19.50 43.12
N SER A 257 14.18 -19.31 43.35
CA SER A 257 14.99 -20.24 44.16
C SER A 257 14.94 -20.03 45.69
N PHE A 258 14.48 -18.88 46.21
CA PHE A 258 14.39 -18.63 47.66
C PHE A 258 12.97 -18.22 48.09
N TRP A 259 12.29 -19.10 48.83
CA TRP A 259 11.03 -18.78 49.50
C TRP A 259 11.30 -17.95 50.76
N THR A 260 10.74 -16.73 50.82
CA THR A 260 10.71 -15.89 52.02
C THR A 260 9.30 -15.90 52.64
N ALA A 261 9.19 -15.57 53.93
CA ALA A 261 7.89 -15.50 54.62
C ALA A 261 6.90 -14.53 53.93
N GLU A 262 7.37 -13.36 53.49
CA GLU A 262 6.54 -12.37 52.78
C GLU A 262 6.03 -12.88 51.43
N ARG A 263 6.88 -13.58 50.66
CA ARG A 263 6.48 -14.15 49.38
C ARG A 263 5.49 -15.30 49.55
N LEU A 264 5.68 -16.13 50.56
CA LEU A 264 4.75 -17.21 50.90
C LEU A 264 3.38 -16.62 51.26
N ARG A 265 3.34 -15.56 52.07
CA ARG A 265 2.12 -14.83 52.41
C ARG A 265 1.39 -14.32 51.16
N ILE A 266 2.07 -13.57 50.30
CA ILE A 266 1.49 -13.03 49.05
C ILE A 266 0.97 -14.17 48.15
N TYR A 267 1.73 -15.26 48.04
CA TYR A 267 1.31 -16.41 47.24
C TYR A 267 0.03 -17.05 47.79
N VAL A 268 -0.04 -17.30 49.09
CA VAL A 268 -1.22 -17.89 49.75
C VAL A 268 -2.42 -16.94 49.65
N GLU A 269 -2.26 -15.65 49.93
CA GLU A 269 -3.31 -14.64 49.76
C GLU A 269 -3.88 -14.62 48.33
N SER A 270 -3.01 -14.71 47.32
CA SER A 270 -3.44 -14.76 45.91
C SER A 270 -4.28 -15.99 45.59
N LYS A 271 -4.05 -17.12 46.27
CA LYS A 271 -4.81 -18.36 46.09
C LYS A 271 -6.12 -18.34 46.87
N LEU A 272 -6.12 -17.74 48.06
CA LEU A 272 -7.27 -17.71 48.95
C LEU A 272 -8.25 -16.56 48.67
N ARG A 273 -7.88 -15.58 47.81
CA ARG A 273 -8.77 -14.49 47.33
C ARG A 273 -9.52 -13.82 48.49
N ASP A 274 -8.78 -13.30 49.45
CA ASP A 274 -9.26 -12.62 50.67
C ASP A 274 -9.97 -13.52 51.71
N THR A 275 -9.88 -14.84 51.58
CA THR A 275 -10.36 -15.80 52.60
C THR A 275 -9.27 -16.13 53.63
N SER A 276 -9.64 -16.33 54.89
CA SER A 276 -8.70 -16.71 55.96
C SER A 276 -8.14 -18.13 55.79
N LEU A 277 -6.86 -18.33 56.12
CA LEU A 277 -6.21 -19.64 56.13
C LEU A 277 -6.55 -20.39 57.43
N PHE A 278 -7.16 -21.56 57.29
CA PHE A 278 -7.37 -22.52 58.39
C PHE A 278 -6.60 -23.82 58.12
N VAL A 279 -5.89 -24.30 59.13
CA VAL A 279 -5.24 -25.62 59.14
C VAL A 279 -5.93 -26.45 60.20
N VAL A 280 -6.37 -27.65 59.85
CA VAL A 280 -7.00 -28.59 60.80
C VAL A 280 -6.13 -29.83 60.88
N SER A 281 -5.68 -30.18 62.08
CA SER A 281 -4.94 -31.41 62.29
C SER A 281 -5.20 -31.97 63.67
N ASN A 282 -4.97 -33.27 63.82
CA ASN A 282 -5.10 -33.93 65.11
C ASN A 282 -4.17 -33.34 66.18
N ARG A 283 -2.88 -33.24 65.84
CA ARG A 283 -1.83 -32.76 66.74
C ARG A 283 -1.79 -31.24 66.74
N GLU A 284 -1.70 -30.65 67.93
CA GLU A 284 -1.42 -29.23 68.11
C GLU A 284 0.09 -28.93 68.05
N PRO A 285 0.48 -27.69 67.70
CA PRO A 285 1.88 -27.27 67.65
C PRO A 285 2.49 -26.96 69.03
N TYR A 286 1.65 -26.62 70.02
CA TYR A 286 2.07 -26.25 71.38
C TYR A 286 1.10 -26.86 72.39
N MET A 287 1.62 -27.68 73.29
CA MET A 287 0.87 -28.33 74.36
C MET A 287 1.27 -27.73 75.70
N HIS A 288 0.34 -27.55 76.63
CA HIS A 288 0.62 -27.04 77.97
C HIS A 288 0.51 -28.17 78.99
N VAL A 289 1.61 -28.39 79.72
CA VAL A 289 1.71 -29.44 80.73
C VAL A 289 1.94 -28.82 82.10
N ARG A 290 1.25 -29.35 83.11
CA ARG A 290 1.42 -28.93 84.50
C ARG A 290 2.70 -29.52 85.10
N GLN A 291 3.63 -28.66 85.47
CA GLN A 291 4.85 -29.01 86.21
C GLN A 291 4.76 -28.45 87.63
N GLY A 292 4.20 -29.24 88.55
CA GLY A 292 3.98 -28.83 89.93
C GLY A 292 3.02 -27.64 90.04
N ARG A 293 3.55 -26.45 90.35
CA ARG A 293 2.77 -25.19 90.46
C ARG A 293 2.81 -24.31 89.21
N SER A 294 3.64 -24.63 88.21
CA SER A 294 3.75 -23.88 86.96
C SER A 294 3.14 -24.66 85.78
N ILE A 295 2.69 -23.92 84.77
CA ILE A 295 2.28 -24.47 83.48
C ILE A 295 3.41 -24.18 82.50
N GLU A 296 3.88 -25.21 81.79
CA GLU A 296 4.96 -25.09 80.80
C GLU A 296 4.42 -25.41 79.41
N ALA A 297 4.78 -24.60 78.41
CA ALA A 297 4.47 -24.85 77.01
C ALA A 297 5.55 -25.74 76.38
N VAL A 298 5.16 -26.90 75.86
CA VAL A 298 6.05 -27.87 75.22
C VAL A 298 5.68 -28.04 73.75
N VAL A 299 6.68 -28.21 72.90
CA VAL A 299 6.48 -28.52 71.47
C VAL A 299 6.52 -30.04 71.28
N PRO A 300 5.39 -30.69 70.93
CA PRO A 300 5.38 -32.13 70.72
C PRO A 300 6.17 -32.52 69.47
N ALA A 301 6.80 -33.70 69.51
CA ALA A 301 7.54 -34.22 68.35
C ALA A 301 6.57 -34.54 67.19
N SER A 302 6.56 -33.70 66.15
CA SER A 302 5.68 -33.85 65.01
C SER A 302 6.26 -33.23 63.74
N GLY A 303 6.55 -34.06 62.74
CA GLY A 303 6.99 -33.57 61.42
C GLY A 303 5.92 -32.75 60.70
N LEU A 304 4.64 -32.98 61.01
CA LEU A 304 3.53 -32.16 60.53
C LEU A 304 3.64 -30.73 61.07
N VAL A 305 3.95 -30.58 62.37
CA VAL A 305 4.12 -29.27 63.00
C VAL A 305 5.26 -28.51 62.33
N THR A 306 6.42 -29.14 62.19
CA THR A 306 7.60 -28.54 61.54
C THR A 306 7.32 -28.10 60.10
N ALA A 307 6.52 -28.86 59.35
CA ALA A 307 6.22 -28.55 57.95
C ALA A 307 5.20 -27.42 57.78
N ILE A 308 4.16 -27.37 58.63
CA ILE A 308 3.01 -26.48 58.43
C ILE A 308 3.13 -25.17 59.21
N GLU A 309 3.78 -25.19 60.38
CA GLU A 309 3.90 -24.00 61.21
C GLU A 309 4.51 -22.78 60.49
N PRO A 310 5.57 -22.91 59.66
CA PRO A 310 6.13 -21.76 58.94
C PRO A 310 5.11 -21.06 58.03
N ILE A 311 4.15 -21.80 57.47
CA ILE A 311 3.10 -21.27 56.60
C ILE A 311 2.12 -20.44 57.43
N LEU A 312 1.68 -20.96 58.57
CA LEU A 312 0.76 -20.26 59.47
C LEU A 312 1.38 -19.02 60.10
N ARG A 313 2.67 -19.07 60.47
CA ARG A 313 3.42 -17.90 60.94
C ARG A 313 3.50 -16.82 59.87
N ALA A 314 3.77 -17.19 58.62
CA ALA A 314 3.84 -16.23 57.52
C ALA A 314 2.48 -15.62 57.15
N CYS A 315 1.40 -16.38 57.27
CA CYS A 315 0.06 -15.97 56.81
C CYS A 315 -0.89 -15.53 57.94
N HIS A 316 -0.44 -15.54 59.20
CA HIS A 316 -1.25 -15.24 60.39
C HIS A 316 -2.57 -16.03 60.46
N GLY A 317 -2.54 -17.30 60.07
CA GLY A 317 -3.72 -18.16 59.97
C GLY A 317 -4.25 -18.68 61.32
N THR A 318 -5.26 -19.55 61.26
CA THR A 318 -5.77 -20.26 62.44
C THR A 318 -5.51 -21.76 62.33
N TRP A 319 -4.85 -22.33 63.33
CA TRP A 319 -4.64 -23.76 63.49
C TRP A 319 -5.73 -24.33 64.41
N VAL A 320 -6.54 -25.26 63.94
CA VAL A 320 -7.50 -26.01 64.74
C VAL A 320 -6.93 -27.40 65.08
N ALA A 321 -6.79 -27.73 66.35
CA ALA A 321 -6.24 -29.02 66.78
C ALA A 321 -6.80 -29.48 68.13
N HIS A 322 -6.65 -30.78 68.43
CA HIS A 322 -6.99 -31.33 69.74
C HIS A 322 -6.03 -30.81 70.83
N GLY A 323 -6.58 -30.27 71.92
CA GLY A 323 -5.80 -29.88 73.10
C GLY A 323 -5.54 -31.09 74.01
N GLY A 324 -4.35 -31.68 73.90
CA GLY A 324 -4.01 -32.94 74.59
C GLY A 324 -3.27 -32.76 75.92
N GLY A 325 -2.90 -31.54 76.27
CA GLY A 325 -2.20 -31.21 77.51
C GLY A 325 -3.14 -31.10 78.72
N ASP A 326 -2.66 -31.51 79.88
CA ASP A 326 -3.44 -31.49 81.13
C ASP A 326 -3.71 -30.08 81.67
N ALA A 327 -3.00 -29.06 81.14
CA ALA A 327 -3.19 -27.65 81.47
C ALA A 327 -3.74 -26.82 80.29
N ASP A 328 -4.08 -27.44 79.16
CA ASP A 328 -4.48 -26.71 77.93
C ASP A 328 -5.76 -25.90 78.08
N ARG A 329 -6.72 -26.41 78.86
CA ARG A 329 -8.00 -25.73 79.11
C ARG A 329 -7.84 -24.44 79.90
N GLU A 330 -6.77 -24.32 80.68
CA GLU A 330 -6.51 -23.15 81.52
C GLU A 330 -5.78 -22.03 80.75
N THR A 331 -5.26 -22.33 79.56
CA THR A 331 -4.43 -21.38 78.79
C THR A 331 -5.15 -20.77 77.59
N VAL A 332 -6.38 -21.22 77.29
CA VAL A 332 -7.19 -20.66 76.21
C VAL A 332 -8.12 -19.54 76.69
N ASP A 333 -8.59 -18.72 75.74
CA ASP A 333 -9.65 -17.75 75.96
C ASP A 333 -11.05 -18.39 76.01
N GLU A 334 -12.09 -17.57 76.20
CA GLU A 334 -13.51 -18.01 76.25
C GLU A 334 -14.00 -18.70 74.97
N ARG A 335 -13.25 -18.63 73.87
CA ARG A 335 -13.58 -19.23 72.57
C ARG A 335 -12.65 -20.39 72.22
N ASP A 336 -11.89 -20.89 73.19
CA ASP A 336 -10.90 -21.95 73.04
C ASP A 336 -9.70 -21.55 72.15
N HIS A 337 -9.35 -20.26 72.08
CA HIS A 337 -8.20 -19.78 71.31
C HIS A 337 -7.01 -19.42 72.20
N LEU A 338 -5.81 -19.57 71.64
CA LEU A 338 -4.54 -19.14 72.18
C LEU A 338 -3.68 -18.59 71.06
N ARG A 339 -2.98 -17.47 71.30
CA ARG A 339 -2.01 -16.95 70.36
C ARG A 339 -0.66 -17.67 70.54
N VAL A 340 -0.07 -18.10 69.43
CA VAL A 340 1.17 -18.88 69.42
C VAL A 340 2.12 -18.40 68.31
N PRO A 341 3.43 -18.66 68.41
CA PRO A 341 4.18 -19.20 69.57
C PRO A 341 4.08 -18.33 70.84
N PRO A 342 4.28 -18.89 72.05
CA PRO A 342 4.18 -18.13 73.31
C PRO A 342 5.13 -16.92 73.40
N GLU A 343 6.33 -17.03 72.86
CA GLU A 343 7.36 -15.97 72.93
C GLU A 343 7.12 -14.84 71.93
N ASP A 344 6.59 -15.17 70.75
CA ASP A 344 6.30 -14.22 69.68
C ASP A 344 4.98 -14.61 69.01
N PRO A 345 3.83 -14.11 69.52
CA PRO A 345 2.50 -14.44 69.04
C PRO A 345 2.25 -14.11 67.55
N GLN A 346 2.43 -15.06 66.63
CA GLN A 346 2.31 -14.85 65.17
C GLN A 346 0.98 -15.35 64.57
N TYR A 347 0.37 -16.40 65.11
CA TYR A 347 -0.87 -16.99 64.59
C TYR A 347 -1.79 -17.47 65.73
N THR A 348 -2.97 -17.97 65.38
CA THR A 348 -3.97 -18.41 66.36
C THR A 348 -4.06 -19.94 66.40
N LEU A 349 -3.98 -20.54 67.57
CA LEU A 349 -4.33 -21.93 67.84
C LEU A 349 -5.74 -21.95 68.44
N ARG A 350 -6.66 -22.70 67.84
CA ARG A 350 -7.98 -23.01 68.38
C ARG A 350 -7.99 -24.48 68.81
N ARG A 351 -8.29 -24.72 70.08
CA ARG A 351 -8.36 -26.08 70.61
C ARG A 351 -9.74 -26.68 70.45
N VAL A 352 -9.76 -27.96 70.11
CA VAL A 352 -10.93 -28.81 70.14
C VAL A 352 -10.76 -29.79 71.28
N TRP A 353 -11.85 -30.08 71.96
CA TRP A 353 -11.86 -30.88 73.17
C TRP A 353 -12.50 -32.22 72.87
N LEU A 354 -11.75 -33.29 73.17
CA LEU A 354 -12.24 -34.65 73.05
C LEU A 354 -12.46 -35.24 74.44
N THR A 355 -13.46 -36.10 74.55
CA THR A 355 -13.66 -36.96 75.72
C THR A 355 -12.59 -38.05 75.74
N LYS A 356 -12.40 -38.68 76.91
CA LYS A 356 -11.43 -39.78 77.04
C LYS A 356 -11.83 -40.97 76.18
N GLU A 357 -13.13 -41.25 76.13
CA GLU A 357 -13.72 -42.32 75.34
C GLU A 357 -13.52 -42.08 73.83
N GLU A 358 -13.70 -40.83 73.37
CA GLU A 358 -13.37 -40.44 72.00
C GLU A 358 -11.88 -40.64 71.74
N GLU A 359 -10.99 -40.09 72.58
CA GLU A 359 -9.54 -40.22 72.38
C GLU A 359 -9.07 -41.68 72.34
N GLU A 360 -9.55 -42.52 73.25
CA GLU A 360 -9.26 -43.96 73.26
C GLU A 360 -9.73 -44.64 71.96
N GLY A 361 -10.98 -44.39 71.55
CA GLY A 361 -11.54 -45.04 70.37
C GLY A 361 -11.00 -44.51 69.04
N TYR A 362 -10.98 -43.18 68.84
CA TYR A 362 -10.53 -42.59 67.59
C TYR A 362 -9.01 -42.57 67.46
N TYR A 363 -8.28 -42.09 68.48
CA TYR A 363 -6.85 -41.82 68.34
C TYR A 363 -6.08 -43.12 68.50
N PHE A 364 -6.24 -43.79 69.63
CA PHE A 364 -5.48 -45.01 69.92
C PHE A 364 -6.03 -46.20 69.11
N GLY A 365 -7.35 -46.42 69.12
CA GLY A 365 -7.99 -47.48 68.36
C GLY A 365 -7.93 -47.27 66.84
N PHE A 366 -8.85 -46.48 66.30
CA PHE A 366 -9.05 -46.44 64.85
C PHE A 366 -7.86 -45.85 64.08
N ALA A 367 -7.32 -44.72 64.53
CA ALA A 367 -6.23 -44.04 63.84
C ALA A 367 -4.87 -44.75 63.99
N ASN A 368 -4.47 -45.13 65.21
CA ASN A 368 -3.14 -45.72 65.46
C ASN A 368 -3.08 -47.25 65.36
N GLU A 369 -4.10 -48.01 65.77
CA GLU A 369 -4.13 -49.47 65.57
C GLU A 369 -4.70 -49.87 64.20
N GLY A 370 -5.57 -49.05 63.62
CA GLY A 370 -6.19 -49.30 62.31
C GLY A 370 -5.47 -48.62 61.15
N LEU A 371 -5.68 -47.31 60.99
CA LEU A 371 -5.23 -46.55 59.81
C LEU A 371 -3.70 -46.46 59.69
N TRP A 372 -2.99 -46.23 60.79
CA TRP A 372 -1.54 -46.09 60.78
C TRP A 372 -0.82 -47.32 60.20
N PRO A 373 -1.00 -48.55 60.71
CA PRO A 373 -0.39 -49.74 60.12
C PRO A 373 -0.98 -50.11 58.76
N LEU A 374 -2.20 -49.66 58.42
CA LEU A 374 -2.76 -49.88 57.08
C LEU A 374 -2.05 -49.01 56.04
N CYS A 375 -1.78 -47.75 56.38
CA CYS A 375 -1.17 -46.76 55.49
C CYS A 375 0.36 -46.87 55.42
N HIS A 376 0.99 -47.62 56.32
CA HIS A 376 2.44 -47.84 56.36
C HIS A 376 2.76 -49.31 56.14
N ILE A 377 3.94 -49.63 55.60
CA ILE A 377 4.46 -51.02 55.57
C ILE A 377 4.92 -51.38 56.99
N ALA A 378 3.98 -51.43 57.92
CA ALA A 378 4.23 -51.74 59.32
C ALA A 378 4.29 -53.26 59.52
N HIS A 379 5.13 -53.71 60.45
CA HIS A 379 5.20 -55.13 60.83
C HIS A 379 4.02 -55.59 61.72
N THR A 380 3.09 -54.67 62.05
CA THR A 380 1.90 -54.94 62.86
C THR A 380 0.66 -54.93 61.96
N ARG A 381 -0.27 -55.86 62.19
CA ARG A 381 -1.52 -55.92 61.41
C ARG A 381 -2.51 -54.85 61.87
N PRO A 382 -3.23 -54.18 60.94
CA PRO A 382 -4.32 -53.29 61.28
C PRO A 382 -5.43 -53.99 62.06
N ILE A 383 -5.96 -53.32 63.08
CA ILE A 383 -7.11 -53.77 63.87
C ILE A 383 -8.25 -52.78 63.67
N PHE A 384 -9.43 -53.28 63.32
CA PHE A 384 -10.63 -52.46 63.17
C PHE A 384 -11.75 -53.02 64.05
N ARG A 385 -12.28 -52.16 64.93
CA ARG A 385 -13.45 -52.45 65.76
C ARG A 385 -14.55 -51.45 65.41
N VAL A 386 -15.80 -51.91 65.45
CA VAL A 386 -16.96 -51.04 65.14
C VAL A 386 -17.06 -49.90 66.15
N SER A 387 -16.78 -50.17 67.43
CA SER A 387 -16.73 -49.15 68.49
C SER A 387 -15.72 -48.03 68.18
N ASP A 388 -14.52 -48.40 67.73
CA ASP A 388 -13.45 -47.45 67.44
C ASP A 388 -13.80 -46.60 66.22
N TRP A 389 -14.48 -47.19 65.24
CA TRP A 389 -15.02 -46.49 64.08
C TRP A 389 -16.12 -45.49 64.47
N GLU A 390 -17.04 -45.86 65.34
CA GLU A 390 -18.08 -44.95 65.85
C GLU A 390 -17.46 -43.75 66.57
N GLN A 391 -16.44 -43.97 67.40
CA GLN A 391 -15.69 -42.88 68.05
C GLN A 391 -14.92 -42.03 67.02
N TYR A 392 -14.35 -42.65 65.98
CA TYR A 392 -13.70 -41.92 64.89
C TYR A 392 -14.66 -41.03 64.11
N GLN A 393 -15.89 -41.48 63.87
CA GLN A 393 -16.91 -40.64 63.27
C GLN A 393 -17.42 -39.56 64.22
N GLY A 394 -17.46 -39.80 65.53
CA GLY A 394 -17.84 -38.79 66.53
C GLY A 394 -16.83 -37.65 66.62
N ALA A 395 -15.53 -37.96 66.53
CA ALA A 395 -14.45 -36.98 66.64
C ALA A 395 -14.22 -36.10 65.39
N ASN A 396 -14.77 -36.48 64.22
CA ASN A 396 -14.65 -35.73 62.95
C ASN A 396 -15.96 -35.01 62.60
#